data_AF-A0A061J0H7-F1
#
_entry.id   AF-A0A061J0H7-F1
#
_cell.length_a   1.000
_cell.length_b   1.000
_cell.length_c   1.000
_cell.angle_alpha   90.00
_cell.angle_beta   90.00
_cell.angle_gamma   90.00
#
_symmetry.space_group_name_H-M   'P 1'
#
loop_
_entity.id
_entity.type
_entity.pdbx_description
1 polymer ?
#
loop_
_entity_poly.entity_id
_entity_poly.type
_entity_poly.pdbx_seq_one_letter_code
_entity_poly.pdbx_strand_id
1 'polypeptide(L)'
;MKAVLSGKLRLASARCRAGVTKKTPFIISYRTYLTEACVAMHPRRQQVKLTCRSLHSALGSLLEDRQCLYRNAVLIAKLSPHRHELHNLLQRNPTPDVGVAQAMELTKEKLLEWKEEWVHEGSDDESSLLDFYNAVLLSSVIKSDVDVRLILDVMRDYDHLEPNVDTYIAIMLSLIVGRDESNRPAADVAFYYFGHALKSRGESFITDNMWGTLFIVCAVMEAAGKMVDQWWDLFVKTCENASVPLPYTAVHAALTWCSANCDVERVMRFFHTANSSGVVFVSADGAPPCVIARGGLTEPSRDKVVQMCQLKLLVKLIVTVKSIKMDGGLRELVVKDIRRLIGADLLRAAPWGVINDLLSGLSMPSAMQLLKFRSMYLPERDGAIPFALWASFLRRCARDHHIDQAEAVFIFIRKRFQLTSEQKAELVEIMMRMFATLPQGDFTSAMALFVEHVLRHPNGDPSVRPSAAMYNLLIRAADSRNAAMMTFLEACAAGVDINDETFEAVMGCHRHTSLASLTRKLPHDYHASKLDEQLHIPTNVDAHLRREEAMRLRGKQLVDSTGEVN
;
A
#
# COMPACT_ATOMS: atom_id res chain seq x y z
N MET A 1 -50.28 18.93 18.66
CA MET A 1 -50.88 17.93 17.74
C MET A 1 -50.56 18.32 16.29
N LYS A 2 -50.50 17.33 15.38
CA LYS A 2 -50.56 17.37 13.88
C LYS A 2 -50.53 18.76 13.19
N ALA A 3 -49.56 19.16 12.34
CA ALA A 3 -49.01 18.55 11.11
C ALA A 3 -49.85 18.72 9.82
N VAL A 4 -49.15 18.76 8.66
CA VAL A 4 -49.61 18.49 7.26
C VAL A 4 -49.95 19.69 6.31
N LEU A 5 -48.90 20.14 5.59
CA LEU A 5 -48.71 20.17 4.11
C LEU A 5 -49.59 20.94 3.08
N SER A 6 -48.86 21.37 2.03
CA SER A 6 -49.23 21.62 0.60
C SER A 6 -49.84 22.98 0.21
N GLY A 7 -49.54 23.57 -0.97
CA GLY A 7 -48.50 23.26 -1.98
C GLY A 7 -48.77 23.80 -3.40
N LYS A 8 -47.72 23.84 -4.26
CA LYS A 8 -47.66 24.07 -5.75
C LYS A 8 -47.56 25.50 -6.32
N LEU A 9 -46.63 25.66 -7.29
CA LEU A 9 -46.80 26.05 -8.71
C LEU A 9 -45.40 25.94 -9.40
N ARG A 10 -45.15 25.01 -10.36
CA ARG A 10 -45.37 25.01 -11.82
C ARG A 10 -44.34 25.78 -12.70
N LEU A 11 -43.41 24.99 -13.28
CA LEU A 11 -42.98 24.91 -14.69
C LEU A 11 -42.91 26.18 -15.60
N ALA A 12 -41.74 26.37 -16.23
CA ALA A 12 -41.59 26.94 -17.57
C ALA A 12 -40.40 26.29 -18.31
N SER A 13 -40.45 26.22 -19.64
CA SER A 13 -39.46 25.52 -20.50
C SER A 13 -38.93 26.41 -21.63
N ALA A 14 -37.68 26.21 -22.07
CA ALA A 14 -37.17 26.78 -23.33
C ALA A 14 -36.27 25.77 -24.08
N ARG A 15 -36.17 25.92 -25.41
CA ARG A 15 -35.60 24.93 -26.37
C ARG A 15 -34.34 25.42 -27.09
N CYS A 16 -33.44 24.47 -27.38
CA CYS A 16 -32.60 24.32 -28.59
C CYS A 16 -31.72 25.48 -29.10
N ARG A 17 -30.42 25.20 -29.29
CA ARG A 17 -29.84 24.88 -30.63
C ARG A 17 -28.40 24.35 -30.52
N ALA A 18 -27.96 23.62 -31.55
CA ALA A 18 -26.60 23.09 -31.69
C ALA A 18 -25.70 24.01 -32.53
N GLY A 19 -24.39 23.97 -32.29
CA GLY A 19 -23.36 24.60 -33.12
C GLY A 19 -22.08 23.78 -33.07
N VAL A 20 -21.55 23.39 -34.24
CA VAL A 20 -20.33 22.59 -34.38
C VAL A 20 -19.19 23.51 -34.81
N THR A 21 -18.11 23.57 -34.04
CA THR A 21 -16.81 24.10 -34.49
C THR A 21 -15.66 23.22 -34.02
N LYS A 22 -14.71 22.95 -34.93
CA LYS A 22 -13.54 22.10 -34.71
C LYS A 22 -12.37 22.94 -34.14
N LYS A 23 -11.67 22.45 -33.11
CA LYS A 23 -10.19 22.33 -32.97
C LYS A 23 -9.77 22.14 -31.50
N THR A 24 -8.55 21.64 -31.31
CA THR A 24 -7.78 21.42 -30.06
C THR A 24 -8.41 20.54 -28.96
N PRO A 25 -7.86 19.34 -28.67
CA PRO A 25 -8.04 18.69 -27.39
C PRO A 25 -7.10 19.32 -26.36
N PHE A 26 -7.64 20.03 -25.38
CA PHE A 26 -6.88 20.42 -24.19
C PHE A 26 -6.90 19.27 -23.17
N ILE A 27 -5.75 19.02 -22.54
CA ILE A 27 -5.64 18.13 -21.39
C ILE A 27 -6.31 18.82 -20.21
N ILE A 28 -7.42 18.28 -19.71
CA ILE A 28 -7.99 18.63 -18.41
C ILE A 28 -7.84 17.42 -17.49
N SER A 29 -6.60 17.21 -17.04
CA SER A 29 -6.29 16.32 -15.91
C SER A 29 -6.42 17.08 -14.59
N TYR A 30 -7.58 17.70 -14.36
CA TYR A 30 -8.01 18.11 -13.03
C TYR A 30 -9.23 17.26 -12.67
N ARG A 31 -9.04 16.33 -11.73
CA ARG A 31 -10.16 15.67 -11.07
C ARG A 31 -10.68 16.63 -9.99
N THR A 32 -11.30 17.72 -10.41
CA THR A 32 -12.10 18.56 -9.53
C THR A 32 -13.16 17.69 -8.88
N TYR A 33 -13.07 17.51 -7.56
CA TYR A 33 -14.20 17.09 -6.74
C TYR A 33 -15.21 18.23 -6.67
N LEU A 34 -15.89 18.47 -7.79
CA LEU A 34 -17.11 19.26 -7.87
C LEU A 34 -18.29 18.29 -7.96
N THR A 35 -18.56 17.62 -6.84
CA THR A 35 -19.95 17.32 -6.51
C THR A 35 -20.64 18.64 -6.21
N GLU A 36 -21.48 19.10 -7.13
CA GLU A 36 -22.41 20.21 -6.92
C GLU A 36 -23.46 19.82 -5.85
N ALA A 37 -23.04 19.87 -4.60
CA ALA A 37 -23.91 20.12 -3.46
C ALA A 37 -23.59 21.55 -2.99
N CYS A 38 -24.62 22.31 -2.61
CA CYS A 38 -24.50 23.73 -2.26
C CYS A 38 -23.29 24.00 -1.35
N VAL A 39 -22.44 24.96 -1.74
CA VAL A 39 -21.34 25.44 -0.90
C VAL A 39 -21.94 26.19 0.29
N ALA A 40 -22.32 25.44 1.32
CA ALA A 40 -22.33 25.95 2.67
C ALA A 40 -20.86 26.27 3.01
N MET A 41 -20.56 27.55 3.26
CA MET A 41 -19.31 27.96 3.86
C MET A 41 -19.23 27.35 5.26
N HIS A 42 -18.62 26.16 5.36
CA HIS A 42 -18.37 25.51 6.63
C HIS A 42 -17.36 26.38 7.41
N PRO A 43 -17.64 26.75 8.68
CA PRO A 43 -16.67 27.47 9.49
C PRO A 43 -15.37 26.66 9.62
N ARG A 44 -14.22 27.35 9.67
CA ARG A 44 -12.85 26.78 9.66
C ARG A 44 -12.69 25.50 10.50
N ARG A 45 -13.21 25.51 11.74
CA ARG A 45 -13.23 24.34 12.65
C ARG A 45 -13.95 23.10 12.07
N GLN A 46 -15.05 23.27 11.33
CA GLN A 46 -15.74 22.15 10.65
C GLN A 46 -14.92 21.60 9.49
N GLN A 47 -14.24 22.47 8.71
CA GLN A 47 -13.36 22.00 7.64
C GLN A 47 -12.20 21.18 8.21
N VAL A 48 -11.55 21.66 9.28
CA VAL A 48 -10.51 20.89 10.00
C VAL A 48 -11.02 19.51 10.43
N LYS A 49 -12.22 19.42 11.02
CA LYS A 49 -12.82 18.12 11.39
C LYS A 49 -13.09 17.21 10.19
N LEU A 50 -13.50 17.76 9.05
CA LEU A 50 -13.68 17.01 7.81
C LEU A 50 -12.32 16.50 7.27
N THR A 51 -11.30 17.35 7.19
CA THR A 51 -9.96 16.96 6.72
C THR A 51 -9.32 15.92 7.65
N CYS A 52 -9.48 16.03 8.97
CA CYS A 52 -9.05 14.99 9.93
C CYS A 52 -9.75 13.64 9.65
N ARG A 53 -11.07 13.62 9.42
CA ARG A 53 -11.79 12.38 9.06
C ARG A 53 -11.35 11.81 7.71
N SER A 54 -11.14 12.67 6.71
CA SER A 54 -10.61 12.26 5.40
C SER A 54 -9.22 11.62 5.52
N LEU A 55 -8.34 12.18 6.37
CA LEU A 55 -7.03 11.63 6.66
C LEU A 55 -7.11 10.23 7.32
N HIS A 56 -7.99 10.04 8.32
CA HIS A 56 -8.24 8.71 8.90
C HIS A 56 -8.77 7.70 7.88
N SER A 57 -9.68 8.12 6.99
CA SER A 57 -10.17 7.27 5.90
C SER A 57 -9.06 6.95 4.88
N ALA A 58 -8.19 7.91 4.57
CA ALA A 58 -7.06 7.71 3.67
C ALA A 58 -6.08 6.67 4.23
N LEU A 59 -5.80 6.70 5.53
CA LEU A 59 -4.98 5.71 6.23
C LEU A 59 -5.59 4.31 6.18
N GLY A 60 -6.90 4.15 6.45
CA GLY A 60 -7.58 2.87 6.30
C GLY A 60 -7.47 2.29 4.87
N SER A 61 -7.49 3.17 3.86
CA SER A 61 -7.31 2.79 2.45
C SER A 61 -5.88 2.36 2.07
N LEU A 62 -4.87 2.59 2.92
CA LEU A 62 -3.49 2.10 2.66
C LEU A 62 -3.41 0.58 2.71
N LEU A 63 -4.22 -0.06 3.55
CA LEU A 63 -4.28 -1.52 3.66
C LEU A 63 -4.75 -2.18 2.36
N GLU A 64 -5.40 -1.43 1.47
CA GLU A 64 -5.90 -1.93 0.19
C GLU A 64 -4.87 -1.77 -0.94
N ASP A 65 -4.03 -0.74 -0.90
CA ASP A 65 -3.11 -0.40 -1.99
C ASP A 65 -1.72 -1.04 -1.83
N ARG A 66 -1.58 -2.26 -2.36
CA ARG A 66 -0.33 -3.03 -2.38
C ARG A 66 0.74 -2.50 -3.37
N GLN A 67 0.78 -1.20 -3.65
CA GLN A 67 1.83 -0.58 -4.49
C GLN A 67 3.11 -0.32 -3.67
N CYS A 68 3.54 -1.29 -2.87
CA CYS A 68 4.73 -1.19 -1.99
C CYS A 68 6.08 -1.11 -2.73
N LEU A 69 6.10 -1.16 -4.06
CA LEU A 69 7.26 -0.71 -4.86
C LEU A 69 7.44 0.83 -4.81
N TYR A 70 6.38 1.55 -4.45
CA TYR A 70 6.32 3.01 -4.33
C TYR A 70 5.90 3.43 -2.92
N ARG A 71 6.24 2.65 -1.90
CA ARG A 71 5.72 2.78 -0.52
C ARG A 71 5.73 4.22 0.00
N ASN A 72 6.87 4.91 -0.11
CA ASN A 72 7.00 6.30 0.31
C ASN A 72 6.17 7.26 -0.58
N ALA A 73 6.23 7.13 -1.91
CA ALA A 73 5.49 7.98 -2.84
C ALA A 73 3.95 7.82 -2.73
N VAL A 74 3.44 6.62 -2.45
CA VAL A 74 2.00 6.37 -2.23
C VAL A 74 1.54 6.94 -0.89
N LEU A 75 2.35 6.82 0.17
CA LEU A 75 2.08 7.46 1.46
C LEU A 75 2.03 8.99 1.32
N ILE A 76 3.04 9.58 0.66
CA ILE A 76 3.10 11.01 0.35
C ILE A 76 1.87 11.42 -0.47
N ALA A 77 1.58 10.75 -1.59
CA ALA A 77 0.47 11.12 -2.47
C ALA A 77 -0.92 11.01 -1.80
N LYS A 78 -1.12 10.07 -0.87
CA LYS A 78 -2.39 9.92 -0.15
C LYS A 78 -2.53 10.80 1.09
N LEU A 79 -1.45 11.02 1.84
CA LEU A 79 -1.52 11.65 3.16
C LEU A 79 -1.06 13.11 3.13
N SER A 80 -0.01 13.44 2.36
CA SER A 80 0.53 14.80 2.31
C SER A 80 -0.51 15.86 1.91
N PRO A 81 -1.42 15.66 0.93
CA PRO A 81 -2.43 16.66 0.60
C PRO A 81 -3.28 17.06 1.82
N HIS A 82 -3.76 16.09 2.60
CA HIS A 82 -4.56 16.34 3.80
C HIS A 82 -3.74 16.92 4.95
N ARG A 83 -2.47 16.49 5.11
CA ARG A 83 -1.57 17.05 6.14
C ARG A 83 -1.21 18.52 5.89
N HIS A 84 -0.96 18.88 4.63
CA HIS A 84 -0.71 20.27 4.25
C HIS A 84 -1.99 21.11 4.28
N GLU A 85 -3.14 20.55 3.89
CA GLU A 85 -4.43 21.23 4.09
C GLU A 85 -4.69 21.53 5.57
N LEU A 86 -4.46 20.58 6.48
CA LEU A 86 -4.55 20.82 7.93
C LEU A 86 -3.60 21.92 8.39
N HIS A 87 -2.34 21.91 7.92
CA HIS A 87 -1.37 22.96 8.27
C HIS A 87 -1.84 24.35 7.80
N ASN A 88 -2.28 24.46 6.55
CA ASN A 88 -2.80 25.70 5.98
C ASN A 88 -4.09 26.15 6.66
N LEU A 89 -4.95 25.23 7.10
CA LEU A 89 -6.15 25.54 7.89
C LEU A 89 -5.81 25.95 9.33
N LEU A 90 -4.64 25.60 9.86
CA LEU A 90 -4.18 26.02 11.19
C LEU A 90 -3.45 27.38 11.15
N GLN A 91 -2.94 27.82 10.01
CA GLN A 91 -2.34 29.16 9.82
C GLN A 91 -3.32 30.14 9.18
N ARG A 92 -3.67 31.23 9.86
CA ARG A 92 -4.58 32.26 9.30
C ARG A 92 -3.89 33.25 8.37
N ASN A 93 -2.59 33.47 8.54
CA ASN A 93 -1.76 34.33 7.71
C ASN A 93 -0.66 33.49 7.01
N PRO A 94 -0.90 32.96 5.80
CA PRO A 94 0.18 32.40 5.01
C PRO A 94 1.15 33.54 4.62
N THR A 95 2.36 33.51 5.17
CA THR A 95 3.45 34.37 4.67
C THR A 95 3.63 34.07 3.18
N PRO A 96 3.59 35.09 2.28
CA PRO A 96 3.60 34.83 0.85
C PRO A 96 4.90 34.11 0.45
N ASP A 97 4.77 33.08 -0.40
CA ASP A 97 5.87 32.27 -0.92
C ASP A 97 6.87 33.11 -1.73
N VAL A 98 7.85 33.72 -1.05
CA VAL A 98 9.00 34.38 -1.65
C VAL A 98 10.21 33.48 -1.51
N GLY A 99 10.25 32.42 -2.33
CA GLY A 99 11.47 31.69 -2.69
C GLY A 99 12.13 30.88 -1.57
N VAL A 100 12.13 29.54 -1.76
CA VAL A 100 12.69 28.53 -0.84
C VAL A 100 11.84 28.36 0.42
N ALA A 101 11.05 27.28 0.44
CA ALA A 101 10.34 26.81 1.62
C ALA A 101 11.34 26.38 2.71
N GLN A 102 11.79 27.34 3.52
CA GLN A 102 12.46 27.01 4.78
C GLN A 102 11.46 26.27 5.65
N ALA A 103 11.82 25.04 5.99
CA ALA A 103 11.06 24.19 6.89
C ALA A 103 10.93 24.89 8.25
N MET A 104 9.80 25.59 8.49
CA MET A 104 9.51 26.14 9.81
C MET A 104 9.56 25.00 10.84
N GLU A 105 10.45 25.14 11.82
CA GLU A 105 10.43 24.33 13.04
C GLU A 105 9.24 24.75 13.90
N LEU A 106 8.61 23.77 14.55
CA LEU A 106 7.55 24.01 15.52
C LEU A 106 8.19 24.56 16.81
N THR A 107 7.78 25.76 17.21
CA THR A 107 8.18 26.33 18.50
C THR A 107 6.95 26.51 19.38
N LYS A 108 7.20 26.62 20.68
CA LYS A 108 6.16 26.77 21.71
C LYS A 108 5.31 28.02 21.47
N GLU A 109 5.94 29.11 21.04
CA GLU A 109 5.32 30.41 20.80
C GLU A 109 4.32 30.32 19.65
N LYS A 110 4.69 29.67 18.54
CA LYS A 110 3.79 29.47 17.38
C LYS A 110 2.60 28.57 17.73
N LEU A 111 2.83 27.53 18.54
CA LEU A 111 1.75 26.65 18.99
C LEU A 111 0.72 27.40 19.84
N LEU A 112 1.19 28.29 20.72
CA LEU A 112 0.33 29.17 21.52
C LEU A 112 -0.38 30.23 20.65
N GLU A 113 0.29 30.83 19.66
CA GLU A 113 -0.32 31.75 18.69
C GLU A 113 -1.49 31.10 17.93
N TRP A 114 -1.28 29.91 17.36
CA TRP A 114 -2.35 29.17 16.65
C TRP A 114 -3.48 28.74 17.57
N LYS A 115 -3.18 28.47 18.85
CA LYS A 115 -4.18 28.15 19.88
C LYS A 115 -5.02 29.37 20.23
N GLU A 116 -4.40 30.53 20.45
CA GLU A 116 -5.12 31.79 20.72
C GLU A 116 -6.06 32.14 19.56
N GLU A 117 -5.60 32.00 18.31
CA GLU A 117 -6.47 32.13 17.14
C GLU A 117 -7.62 31.12 17.14
N TRP A 118 -7.36 29.85 17.46
CA TRP A 118 -8.37 28.81 17.50
C TRP A 118 -9.44 29.11 18.55
N VAL A 119 -9.04 29.48 19.77
CA VAL A 119 -9.93 29.84 20.88
C VAL A 119 -10.76 31.07 20.51
N HIS A 120 -10.16 32.11 19.93
CA HIS A 120 -10.89 33.29 19.47
C HIS A 120 -11.99 33.01 18.42
N GLU A 121 -11.92 31.91 17.68
CA GLU A 121 -12.94 31.53 16.69
C GLU A 121 -14.12 30.70 17.26
N GLY A 122 -14.16 30.40 18.56
CA GLY A 122 -15.27 29.65 19.14
C GLY A 122 -15.19 29.46 20.65
N SER A 123 -15.57 28.27 21.11
CA SER A 123 -15.51 27.91 22.53
C SER A 123 -14.11 27.47 22.95
N ASP A 124 -13.80 27.75 24.22
CA ASP A 124 -12.61 27.36 24.98
C ASP A 124 -12.89 26.13 25.87
N ASP A 125 -13.74 25.22 25.38
CA ASP A 125 -14.04 23.97 26.09
C ASP A 125 -12.95 22.93 25.84
N GLU A 126 -12.73 22.05 26.82
CA GLU A 126 -11.70 20.99 26.77
C GLU A 126 -11.77 20.15 25.49
N SER A 127 -12.98 19.86 24.97
CA SER A 127 -13.15 19.12 23.72
C SER A 127 -12.66 19.91 22.51
N SER A 128 -12.88 21.22 22.47
CA SER A 128 -12.41 22.12 21.41
C SER A 128 -10.88 22.28 21.41
N LEU A 129 -10.26 22.30 22.60
CA LEU A 129 -8.80 22.31 22.74
C LEU A 129 -8.19 20.97 22.32
N LEU A 130 -8.79 19.84 22.71
CA LEU A 130 -8.37 18.51 22.25
C LEU A 130 -8.53 18.35 20.73
N ASP A 131 -9.61 18.85 20.13
CA ASP A 131 -9.77 18.90 18.67
C ASP A 131 -8.63 19.67 17.99
N PHE A 132 -8.21 20.81 18.55
CA PHE A 132 -7.08 21.60 18.07
C PHE A 132 -5.77 20.82 18.14
N TYR A 133 -5.41 20.29 19.32
CA TYR A 133 -4.16 19.54 19.49
C TYR A 133 -4.09 18.30 18.59
N ASN A 134 -5.22 17.59 18.43
CA ASN A 134 -5.31 16.45 17.53
C ASN A 134 -5.15 16.87 16.05
N ALA A 135 -5.68 18.03 15.64
CA ALA A 135 -5.47 18.57 14.30
C ALA A 135 -4.02 19.02 14.05
N VAL A 136 -3.38 19.67 15.03
CA VAL A 136 -1.95 20.02 14.94
C VAL A 136 -1.10 18.77 14.82
N LEU A 137 -1.35 17.74 15.63
CA LEU A 137 -0.64 16.46 15.59
C LEU A 137 -0.73 15.79 14.21
N LEU A 138 -1.89 15.83 13.55
CA LEU A 138 -2.09 15.26 12.22
C LEU A 138 -1.51 16.12 11.08
N SER A 139 -1.32 17.42 11.27
CA SER A 139 -0.81 18.36 10.26
C SER A 139 0.62 18.04 9.79
N SER A 140 1.06 18.61 8.66
CA SER A 140 2.43 18.45 8.12
C SER A 140 3.52 19.14 8.95
N VAL A 141 3.17 19.82 10.04
CA VAL A 141 4.11 20.46 10.96
C VAL A 141 4.92 19.43 11.73
N ILE A 142 4.29 18.32 12.12
CA ILE A 142 4.93 17.26 12.91
C ILE A 142 5.85 16.43 12.01
N LYS A 143 7.13 16.42 12.36
CA LYS A 143 8.20 15.70 11.65
C LYS A 143 8.91 14.69 12.55
N SER A 144 8.85 14.88 13.87
CA SER A 144 9.61 14.14 14.86
C SER A 144 8.83 13.88 16.15
N ASP A 145 9.36 12.96 16.97
CA ASP A 145 8.93 12.73 18.35
C ASP A 145 9.14 13.98 19.26
N VAL A 146 10.11 14.84 18.93
CA VAL A 146 10.35 16.09 19.67
C VAL A 146 9.17 17.05 19.52
N ASP A 147 8.60 17.16 18.31
CA ASP A 147 7.41 17.96 18.03
C ASP A 147 6.18 17.43 18.80
N VAL A 148 6.05 16.10 18.91
CA VAL A 148 4.99 15.45 19.68
C VAL A 148 5.12 15.75 21.17
N ARG A 149 6.33 15.62 21.73
CA ARG A 149 6.60 15.94 23.14
C ARG A 149 6.32 17.41 23.46
N LEU A 150 6.73 18.33 22.59
CA LEU A 150 6.45 19.76 22.73
C LEU A 150 4.94 20.03 22.86
N ILE A 151 4.12 19.37 22.03
CA ILE A 151 2.66 19.48 22.11
C ILE A 151 2.13 18.91 23.43
N LEU A 152 2.59 17.72 23.83
CA LEU A 152 2.17 17.08 25.08
C LEU A 152 2.55 17.88 26.33
N ASP A 153 3.73 18.51 26.33
CA ASP A 153 4.18 19.38 27.40
C ASP A 153 3.34 20.68 27.45
N VAL A 154 2.99 21.28 26.30
CA VAL A 154 2.08 22.44 26.29
C VAL A 154 0.66 22.05 26.74
N MET A 155 0.11 20.92 26.29
CA MET A 155 -1.19 20.40 26.76
C MET A 155 -1.24 20.25 28.28
N ARG A 156 -0.19 19.66 28.88
CA ARG A 156 -0.11 19.42 30.33
C ARG A 156 0.19 20.68 31.13
N ASP A 157 1.16 21.48 30.69
CA ASP A 157 1.73 22.55 31.49
C ASP A 157 0.98 23.89 31.34
N TYR A 158 0.26 24.10 30.23
CA TYR A 158 -0.53 25.32 29.97
C TYR A 158 -2.03 25.11 30.10
N ASP A 159 -2.56 23.99 29.58
CA ASP A 159 -4.01 23.71 29.57
C ASP A 159 -4.45 22.70 30.61
N HIS A 160 -3.51 22.05 31.29
CA HIS A 160 -3.77 20.97 32.25
C HIS A 160 -4.62 19.82 31.66
N LEU A 161 -4.54 19.66 30.33
CA LEU A 161 -5.22 18.61 29.58
C LEU A 161 -4.35 17.35 29.53
N GLU A 162 -4.99 16.21 29.77
CA GLU A 162 -4.36 14.90 29.56
C GLU A 162 -4.73 14.33 28.19
N PRO A 163 -3.85 13.55 27.54
CA PRO A 163 -4.16 12.90 26.27
C PRO A 163 -5.37 11.97 26.35
N ASN A 164 -6.27 12.09 25.37
CA ASN A 164 -7.41 11.20 25.16
C ASN A 164 -7.10 10.13 24.10
N VAL A 165 -8.07 9.25 23.83
CA VAL A 165 -7.96 8.18 22.82
C VAL A 165 -7.56 8.71 21.45
N ASP A 166 -8.21 9.79 21.00
CA ASP A 166 -7.96 10.39 19.69
C ASP A 166 -6.59 11.08 19.62
N THR A 167 -6.08 11.61 20.73
CA THR A 167 -4.70 12.15 20.83
C THR A 167 -3.66 11.05 20.63
N TYR A 168 -3.81 9.88 21.27
CA TYR A 168 -2.91 8.75 21.04
C TYR A 168 -2.98 8.21 19.61
N ILE A 169 -4.17 8.21 19.00
CA ILE A 169 -4.34 7.88 17.58
C ILE A 169 -3.62 8.91 16.70
N ALA A 170 -3.83 10.21 16.93
CA ALA A 170 -3.18 11.28 16.18
C ALA A 170 -1.64 11.22 16.27
N ILE A 171 -1.08 10.90 17.45
CA ILE A 171 0.36 10.68 17.64
C ILE A 171 0.86 9.49 16.82
N MET A 172 0.21 8.32 16.91
CA MET A 172 0.63 7.14 16.15
C MET A 172 0.58 7.39 14.63
N LEU A 173 -0.37 8.21 14.17
CA LEU A 173 -0.57 8.51 12.74
C LEU A 173 0.38 9.57 12.19
N SER A 174 0.78 10.56 12.99
CA SER A 174 1.73 11.61 12.56
C SER A 174 3.11 11.01 12.23
N LEU A 175 3.52 10.01 13.01
CA LEU A 175 4.79 9.28 12.91
C LEU A 175 4.90 8.38 11.66
N ILE A 176 3.78 8.03 11.02
CA ILE A 176 3.77 7.23 9.78
C ILE A 176 4.40 8.00 8.59
N VAL A 177 4.30 9.33 8.59
CA VAL A 177 4.58 10.17 7.42
C VAL A 177 5.88 10.98 7.54
N GLY A 178 6.46 11.11 8.74
CA GLY A 178 7.76 11.76 8.98
C GLY A 178 8.99 10.94 8.56
N ARG A 179 8.86 10.05 7.55
CA ARG A 179 9.90 9.11 7.16
C ARG A 179 10.85 9.70 6.12
N ASP A 180 11.96 10.25 6.60
CA ASP A 180 13.22 10.19 5.84
C ASP A 180 13.78 8.75 5.89
N GLU A 181 14.48 8.34 4.84
CA GLU A 181 14.80 6.92 4.58
C GLU A 181 15.70 6.26 5.62
N SER A 182 16.37 7.05 6.47
CA SER A 182 17.18 6.61 7.61
C SER A 182 16.38 6.21 8.86
N ASN A 183 15.12 6.65 9.01
CA ASN A 183 14.41 6.60 10.28
C ASN A 183 13.63 5.30 10.55
N ARG A 184 14.35 4.21 10.89
CA ARG A 184 13.76 3.05 11.60
C ARG A 184 13.08 3.35 12.96
N PRO A 185 13.54 4.27 13.84
CA PRO A 185 12.96 4.43 15.18
C PRO A 185 11.50 4.88 15.24
N ALA A 186 10.91 5.41 14.16
CA ALA A 186 9.56 5.99 14.23
C ALA A 186 8.44 4.95 14.53
N ALA A 187 8.66 3.66 14.25
CA ALA A 187 7.75 2.59 14.69
C ALA A 187 7.84 2.33 16.21
N ASP A 188 9.05 2.40 16.77
CA ASP A 188 9.29 2.22 18.21
C ASP A 188 8.65 3.33 19.04
N VAL A 189 8.60 4.56 18.50
CA VAL A 189 7.89 5.70 19.12
C VAL A 189 6.38 5.46 19.17
N ALA A 190 5.77 4.92 18.10
CA ALA A 190 4.35 4.56 18.13
C ALA A 190 4.05 3.43 19.15
N PHE A 191 4.92 2.42 19.26
CA PHE A 191 4.83 1.40 20.31
C PHE A 191 5.00 1.98 21.71
N TYR A 192 5.89 2.96 21.89
CA TYR A 192 6.06 3.68 23.16
C TYR A 192 4.77 4.40 23.58
N TYR A 193 4.13 5.17 22.69
CA TYR A 193 2.91 5.89 23.04
C TYR A 193 1.70 4.97 23.26
N PHE A 194 1.55 3.89 22.48
CA PHE A 194 0.52 2.89 22.74
C PHE A 194 0.75 2.16 24.08
N GLY A 195 1.99 1.73 24.34
CA GLY A 195 2.37 1.11 25.61
C GLY A 195 2.24 2.05 26.80
N HIS A 196 2.49 3.35 26.62
CA HIS A 196 2.24 4.39 27.61
C HIS A 196 0.75 4.49 27.94
N ALA A 197 -0.12 4.60 26.93
CA ALA A 197 -1.57 4.66 27.13
C ALA A 197 -2.07 3.42 27.89
N LEU A 198 -1.66 2.23 27.45
CA LEU A 198 -2.01 0.96 28.09
C LEU A 198 -1.54 0.91 29.56
N LYS A 199 -0.31 1.33 29.85
CA LYS A 199 0.26 1.29 31.21
C LYS A 199 -0.35 2.32 32.15
N SER A 200 -0.65 3.53 31.65
CA SER A 200 -1.09 4.67 32.48
C SER A 200 -2.61 4.77 32.61
N ARG A 201 -3.37 4.32 31.60
CA ARG A 201 -4.85 4.35 31.59
C ARG A 201 -5.50 2.97 31.78
N GLY A 202 -4.76 1.87 31.59
CA GLY A 202 -5.26 0.50 31.69
C GLY A 202 -5.88 -0.04 30.40
N GLU A 203 -6.16 -1.35 30.37
CA GLU A 203 -6.71 -2.05 29.20
C GLU A 203 -8.06 -1.49 28.72
N SER A 204 -8.92 -1.04 29.65
CA SER A 204 -10.26 -0.51 29.34
C SER A 204 -10.26 0.82 28.57
N PHE A 205 -9.13 1.52 28.51
CA PHE A 205 -8.97 2.75 27.73
C PHE A 205 -8.64 2.46 26.26
N ILE A 206 -8.13 1.27 25.94
CA ILE A 206 -7.68 0.91 24.59
C ILE A 206 -8.88 0.51 23.73
N THR A 207 -9.21 1.35 22.75
CA THR A 207 -10.36 1.14 21.86
C THR A 207 -10.01 0.34 20.59
N ASP A 208 -11.03 -0.18 19.92
CA ASP A 208 -10.95 -0.80 18.59
C ASP A 208 -10.15 0.06 17.58
N ASN A 209 -10.31 1.38 17.64
CA ASN A 209 -9.62 2.33 16.77
C ASN A 209 -8.13 2.47 17.13
N MET A 210 -7.77 2.38 18.42
CA MET A 210 -6.36 2.34 18.85
C MET A 210 -5.68 1.05 18.37
N TRP A 211 -6.32 -0.11 18.55
CA TRP A 211 -5.81 -1.38 18.03
C TRP A 211 -5.69 -1.36 16.50
N GLY A 212 -6.71 -0.87 15.79
CA GLY A 212 -6.67 -0.70 14.34
C GLY A 212 -5.50 0.19 13.89
N THR A 213 -5.29 1.32 14.57
CA THR A 213 -4.19 2.25 14.30
C THR A 213 -2.83 1.60 14.53
N LEU A 214 -2.65 0.89 15.65
CA LEU A 214 -1.39 0.20 15.98
C LEU A 214 -0.99 -0.81 14.91
N PHE A 215 -1.92 -1.65 14.44
CA PHE A 215 -1.59 -2.62 13.40
C PHE A 215 -1.44 -1.97 12.01
N ILE A 216 -2.10 -0.85 11.72
CA ILE A 216 -1.81 -0.03 10.52
C ILE A 216 -0.36 0.47 10.59
N VAL A 217 0.09 1.01 11.73
CA VAL A 217 1.50 1.38 11.95
C VAL A 217 2.42 0.19 11.69
N CYS A 218 2.15 -0.98 12.29
CA CYS A 218 2.94 -2.20 12.02
C CYS A 218 3.05 -2.50 10.53
N ALA A 219 1.91 -2.52 9.83
CA ALA A 219 1.81 -2.83 8.40
C ALA A 219 2.50 -1.80 7.50
N VAL A 220 2.42 -0.51 7.84
CA VAL A 220 2.95 0.62 7.06
C VAL A 220 4.41 0.95 7.40
N MET A 221 4.92 0.55 8.55
CA MET A 221 6.31 0.81 8.98
C MET A 221 7.23 -0.41 8.99
N GLU A 222 6.79 -1.58 8.50
CA GLU A 222 7.62 -2.82 8.47
C GLU A 222 8.11 -3.22 9.88
N ALA A 223 7.23 -3.11 10.88
CA ALA A 223 7.57 -3.47 12.25
C ALA A 223 8.10 -4.91 12.37
N ALA A 224 9.07 -5.13 13.25
CA ALA A 224 9.70 -6.44 13.43
C ALA A 224 8.69 -7.51 13.87
N GLY A 225 8.71 -8.69 13.24
CA GLY A 225 7.69 -9.73 13.46
C GLY A 225 7.50 -10.15 14.91
N LYS A 226 8.56 -10.14 15.74
CA LYS A 226 8.45 -10.40 17.19
C LYS A 226 7.58 -9.38 17.92
N MET A 227 7.63 -8.10 17.53
CA MET A 227 6.77 -7.04 18.10
C MET A 227 5.32 -7.26 17.66
N VAL A 228 5.10 -7.60 16.38
CA VAL A 228 3.77 -7.90 15.86
C VAL A 228 3.14 -9.11 16.57
N ASP A 229 3.92 -10.17 16.83
CA ASP A 229 3.47 -11.33 17.62
C ASP A 229 3.08 -10.92 19.05
N GLN A 230 3.92 -10.16 19.76
CA GLN A 230 3.66 -9.72 21.13
C GLN A 230 2.40 -8.85 21.24
N TRP A 231 2.23 -7.89 20.34
CA TRP A 231 1.03 -7.06 20.31
C TRP A 231 -0.21 -7.83 19.86
N TRP A 232 -0.08 -8.83 18.98
CA TRP A 232 -1.18 -9.70 18.58
C TRP A 232 -1.67 -10.60 19.72
N ASP A 233 -0.75 -11.26 20.43
CA ASP A 233 -1.11 -12.16 21.53
C ASP A 233 -1.75 -11.37 22.69
N LEU A 234 -1.29 -10.15 22.95
CA LEU A 234 -1.94 -9.23 23.89
C LEU A 234 -3.32 -8.76 23.41
N PHE A 235 -3.43 -8.34 22.15
CA PHE A 235 -4.68 -7.90 21.51
C PHE A 235 -5.78 -8.98 21.62
N VAL A 236 -5.46 -10.21 21.22
CA VAL A 236 -6.37 -11.35 21.31
C VAL A 236 -6.77 -11.61 22.75
N LYS A 237 -5.81 -11.65 23.68
CA LYS A 237 -6.08 -11.85 25.11
C LYS A 237 -7.00 -10.78 25.71
N THR A 238 -6.79 -9.50 25.39
CA THR A 238 -7.65 -8.41 25.89
C THR A 238 -9.08 -8.54 25.34
N CYS A 239 -9.25 -8.87 24.06
CA CYS A 239 -10.58 -9.12 23.48
C CYS A 239 -11.26 -10.37 24.07
N GLU A 240 -10.52 -11.46 24.29
CA GLU A 240 -11.03 -12.67 24.94
C GLU A 240 -11.47 -12.43 26.38
N ASN A 241 -10.65 -11.73 27.18
CA ASN A 241 -10.98 -11.33 28.55
C ASN A 241 -12.27 -10.48 28.61
N ALA A 242 -12.44 -9.56 27.66
CA ALA A 242 -13.64 -8.73 27.54
C ALA A 242 -14.82 -9.44 26.84
N SER A 243 -14.62 -10.68 26.35
CA SER A 243 -15.60 -11.45 25.57
C SER A 243 -16.14 -10.73 24.32
N VAL A 244 -15.31 -9.89 23.69
CA VAL A 244 -15.66 -9.13 22.48
C VAL A 244 -15.03 -9.71 21.21
N PRO A 245 -15.67 -9.56 20.03
CA PRO A 245 -15.08 -9.90 18.74
C PRO A 245 -13.87 -8.99 18.42
N LEU A 246 -12.97 -9.46 17.55
CA LEU A 246 -11.76 -8.72 17.20
C LEU A 246 -12.06 -7.53 16.25
N PRO A 247 -11.51 -6.33 16.50
CA PRO A 247 -11.54 -5.21 15.57
C PRO A 247 -11.06 -5.56 14.14
N TYR A 248 -11.94 -5.39 13.15
CA TYR A 248 -11.68 -5.70 11.74
C TYR A 248 -10.42 -5.00 11.20
N THR A 249 -10.25 -3.72 11.53
CA THR A 249 -9.12 -2.91 11.05
C THR A 249 -7.78 -3.47 11.54
N ALA A 250 -7.72 -3.92 12.80
CA ALA A 250 -6.53 -4.55 13.38
C ALA A 250 -6.22 -5.88 12.66
N VAL A 251 -7.22 -6.74 12.48
CA VAL A 251 -7.08 -8.02 11.75
C VAL A 251 -6.63 -7.80 10.31
N HIS A 252 -7.26 -6.88 9.58
CA HIS A 252 -6.92 -6.57 8.19
C HIS A 252 -5.49 -6.02 8.06
N ALA A 253 -5.05 -5.19 9.01
CA ALA A 253 -3.71 -4.65 9.02
C ALA A 253 -2.65 -5.70 9.40
N ALA A 254 -2.89 -6.54 10.39
CA ALA A 254 -2.02 -7.65 10.76
C ALA A 254 -1.84 -8.63 9.59
N LEU A 255 -2.93 -9.03 8.91
CA LEU A 255 -2.87 -9.88 7.72
C LEU A 255 -2.17 -9.17 6.55
N THR A 256 -2.34 -7.86 6.41
CA THR A 256 -1.59 -7.06 5.41
C THR A 256 -0.09 -7.11 5.68
N TRP A 257 0.35 -6.95 6.94
CA TRP A 257 1.75 -7.09 7.35
C TRP A 257 2.30 -8.49 7.02
N CYS A 258 1.59 -9.58 7.36
CA CYS A 258 2.03 -10.93 7.02
C CYS A 258 2.16 -11.12 5.50
N SER A 259 1.20 -10.58 4.75
CA SER A 259 1.16 -10.70 3.28
C SER A 259 2.20 -9.86 2.54
N ALA A 260 2.74 -8.82 3.19
CA ALA A 260 3.89 -8.06 2.72
C ALA A 260 5.19 -8.85 2.93
N ASN A 261 5.35 -9.46 4.11
CA ASN A 261 6.50 -10.31 4.48
C ASN A 261 6.44 -11.74 3.89
N CYS A 262 5.40 -12.09 3.13
CA CYS A 262 5.16 -13.42 2.56
C CYS A 262 5.13 -14.55 3.62
N ASP A 263 4.71 -14.24 4.84
CA ASP A 263 4.68 -15.16 5.99
C ASP A 263 3.37 -15.95 6.04
N VAL A 264 3.42 -17.23 5.64
CA VAL A 264 2.25 -18.10 5.56
C VAL A 264 1.84 -18.63 6.93
N GLU A 265 2.79 -18.88 7.82
CA GLU A 265 2.51 -19.37 9.19
C GLU A 265 1.70 -18.34 9.97
N ARG A 266 2.16 -17.08 10.00
CA ARG A 266 1.45 -16.00 10.71
C ARG A 266 0.14 -15.62 10.05
N VAL A 267 0.06 -15.55 8.71
CA VAL A 267 -1.19 -15.18 8.03
C VAL A 267 -2.30 -16.22 8.29
N MET A 268 -1.95 -17.51 8.29
CA MET A 268 -2.90 -18.59 8.58
C MET A 268 -3.31 -18.61 10.05
N ARG A 269 -2.38 -18.44 10.99
CA ARG A 269 -2.68 -18.32 12.42
C ARG A 269 -3.63 -17.15 12.69
N PHE A 270 -3.29 -15.95 12.22
CA PHE A 270 -4.08 -14.74 12.46
C PHE A 270 -5.47 -14.80 11.80
N PHE A 271 -5.58 -15.36 10.59
CA PHE A 271 -6.87 -15.55 9.93
C PHE A 271 -7.73 -16.60 10.65
N HIS A 272 -7.12 -17.70 11.13
CA HIS A 272 -7.84 -18.70 11.91
C HIS A 272 -8.36 -18.13 13.24
N THR A 273 -7.52 -17.41 13.99
CA THR A 273 -7.92 -16.72 15.23
C THR A 273 -9.05 -15.70 14.97
N ALA A 274 -8.98 -14.93 13.88
CA ALA A 274 -10.05 -14.02 13.49
C ALA A 274 -11.38 -14.76 13.19
N ASN A 275 -11.31 -15.90 12.50
CA ASN A 275 -12.51 -16.70 12.22
C ASN A 275 -13.06 -17.38 13.48
N SER A 276 -12.20 -17.86 14.40
CA SER A 276 -12.64 -18.53 15.64
C SER A 276 -13.23 -17.56 16.66
N SER A 277 -12.70 -16.35 16.78
CA SER A 277 -13.13 -15.37 17.78
C SER A 277 -14.28 -14.48 17.28
N GLY A 278 -14.43 -14.31 15.96
CA GLY A 278 -15.36 -13.37 15.35
C GLY A 278 -14.75 -11.98 15.21
N VAL A 279 -15.34 -11.14 14.35
CA VAL A 279 -14.76 -9.86 13.94
C VAL A 279 -15.83 -8.76 13.93
N VAL A 280 -15.51 -7.56 14.43
CA VAL A 280 -16.39 -6.39 14.38
C VAL A 280 -15.84 -5.29 13.46
N PHE A 281 -16.68 -4.78 12.58
CA PHE A 281 -16.38 -3.63 11.73
C PHE A 281 -17.21 -2.42 12.18
N VAL A 282 -16.54 -1.36 12.62
CA VAL A 282 -17.14 -0.06 12.95
C VAL A 282 -16.94 0.88 11.77
N SER A 283 -18.01 1.48 11.25
CA SER A 283 -17.90 2.45 10.16
C SER A 283 -17.54 3.84 10.69
N ALA A 284 -16.69 4.56 9.96
CA ALA A 284 -16.33 5.95 10.27
C ALA A 284 -17.54 6.92 10.19
N ASP A 285 -18.58 6.56 9.44
CA ASP A 285 -19.79 7.39 9.23
C ASP A 285 -20.82 7.29 10.38
N GLY A 286 -20.48 6.63 11.50
CA GLY A 286 -21.39 6.43 12.63
C GLY A 286 -22.51 5.40 12.37
N ALA A 287 -22.41 4.62 11.29
CA ALA A 287 -23.28 3.48 11.04
C ALA A 287 -23.08 2.40 12.13
N PRO A 288 -24.13 1.62 12.49
CA PRO A 288 -24.02 0.62 13.54
C PRO A 288 -22.94 -0.43 13.25
N PRO A 289 -22.26 -0.96 14.29
CA PRO A 289 -21.19 -1.92 14.11
C PRO A 289 -21.69 -3.21 13.45
N CYS A 290 -21.00 -3.63 12.39
CA CYS A 290 -21.25 -4.87 11.68
C CYS A 290 -20.44 -5.99 12.32
N VAL A 291 -21.11 -6.89 13.05
CA VAL A 291 -20.47 -8.05 13.69
C VAL A 291 -20.54 -9.27 12.78
N ILE A 292 -19.37 -9.82 12.45
CA ILE A 292 -19.21 -11.12 11.79
C ILE A 292 -18.98 -12.16 12.90
N ALA A 293 -19.93 -13.08 13.04
CA ALA A 293 -19.88 -14.12 14.05
C ALA A 293 -18.70 -15.10 13.85
N ARG A 294 -18.44 -15.94 14.86
CA ARG A 294 -17.46 -17.03 14.81
C ARG A 294 -17.80 -17.99 13.66
N GLY A 295 -16.81 -18.35 12.84
CA GLY A 295 -16.98 -19.08 11.57
C GLY A 295 -17.44 -18.23 10.38
N GLY A 296 -17.92 -17.01 10.64
CA GLY A 296 -18.54 -16.12 9.66
C GLY A 296 -17.61 -15.53 8.61
N LEU A 297 -16.28 -15.64 8.72
CA LEU A 297 -15.38 -15.28 7.62
C LEU A 297 -15.38 -16.32 6.50
N THR A 298 -15.80 -17.55 6.82
CA THR A 298 -15.85 -18.70 5.88
C THR A 298 -17.25 -19.09 5.44
N GLU A 299 -18.29 -18.46 5.99
CA GLU A 299 -19.71 -18.75 5.69
C GLU A 299 -20.35 -17.72 4.73
N PRO A 300 -21.29 -18.15 3.85
CA PRO A 300 -21.91 -17.26 2.88
C PRO A 300 -22.87 -16.26 3.55
N SER A 301 -22.55 -14.97 3.47
CA SER A 301 -23.42 -13.89 3.94
C SER A 301 -24.25 -13.28 2.80
N ARG A 302 -25.44 -12.77 3.11
CA ARG A 302 -26.23 -11.92 2.20
C ARG A 302 -25.84 -10.44 2.28
N ASP A 303 -25.12 -10.05 3.33
CA ASP A 303 -24.68 -8.67 3.52
C ASP A 303 -23.44 -8.37 2.67
N LYS A 304 -23.54 -7.33 1.85
CA LYS A 304 -22.45 -6.85 0.98
C LYS A 304 -21.27 -6.28 1.78
N VAL A 305 -21.50 -5.73 2.98
CA VAL A 305 -20.43 -5.25 3.86
C VAL A 305 -19.61 -6.44 4.35
N VAL A 306 -20.29 -7.48 4.86
CA VAL A 306 -19.65 -8.73 5.29
C VAL A 306 -18.88 -9.39 4.14
N GLN A 307 -19.48 -9.51 2.95
CA GLN A 307 -18.76 -10.05 1.79
C GLN A 307 -17.54 -9.19 1.41
N MET A 308 -17.60 -7.85 1.55
CA MET A 308 -16.46 -6.98 1.26
C MET A 308 -15.32 -7.17 2.27
N CYS A 309 -15.66 -7.32 3.56
CA CYS A 309 -14.71 -7.71 4.60
C CYS A 309 -14.08 -9.08 4.30
N GLN A 310 -14.90 -10.11 4.00
CA GLN A 310 -14.43 -11.44 3.59
C GLN A 310 -13.47 -11.36 2.40
N LEU A 311 -13.85 -10.68 1.32
CA LEU A 311 -13.00 -10.50 0.14
C LEU A 311 -11.65 -9.86 0.50
N LYS A 312 -11.66 -8.74 1.25
CA LYS A 312 -10.45 -8.03 1.66
C LYS A 312 -9.49 -8.89 2.48
N LEU A 313 -9.99 -9.74 3.39
CA LEU A 313 -9.13 -10.65 4.16
C LEU A 313 -8.65 -11.85 3.31
N LEU A 314 -9.53 -12.46 2.52
CA LEU A 314 -9.21 -13.61 1.67
C LEU A 314 -8.14 -13.27 0.62
N VAL A 315 -8.17 -12.07 0.02
CA VAL A 315 -7.11 -11.69 -0.92
C VAL A 315 -5.74 -11.60 -0.25
N LYS A 316 -5.64 -11.26 1.05
CA LYS A 316 -4.34 -11.26 1.76
C LYS A 316 -3.75 -12.66 1.87
N LEU A 317 -4.56 -13.72 2.05
CA LEU A 317 -4.09 -15.12 2.03
C LEU A 317 -3.47 -15.50 0.67
N ILE A 318 -4.19 -15.20 -0.43
CA ILE A 318 -3.71 -15.40 -1.80
C ILE A 318 -2.38 -14.66 -2.05
N VAL A 319 -2.31 -13.41 -1.58
CA VAL A 319 -1.21 -12.47 -1.74
C VAL A 319 0.07 -12.96 -1.08
N THR A 320 -0.02 -13.64 0.07
CA THR A 320 1.12 -14.22 0.79
C THR A 320 1.79 -15.34 0.01
N VAL A 321 1.01 -16.18 -0.68
CA VAL A 321 1.53 -17.34 -1.44
C VAL A 321 1.92 -17.04 -2.91
N LYS A 322 1.88 -15.77 -3.35
CA LYS A 322 2.13 -15.38 -4.77
C LYS A 322 3.48 -15.85 -5.35
N SER A 323 4.47 -16.12 -4.50
CA SER A 323 5.86 -16.46 -4.83
C SER A 323 6.22 -17.91 -4.50
N ILE A 324 5.30 -18.64 -3.85
CA ILE A 324 5.48 -20.03 -3.46
C ILE A 324 4.87 -20.88 -4.58
N LYS A 325 5.63 -21.88 -5.05
CA LYS A 325 5.17 -22.77 -6.12
C LYS A 325 4.34 -23.90 -5.53
N MET A 326 4.83 -24.52 -4.46
CA MET A 326 4.11 -25.57 -3.72
C MET A 326 3.35 -24.97 -2.52
N ASP A 327 2.30 -24.18 -2.79
CA ASP A 327 1.51 -23.51 -1.74
C ASP A 327 0.49 -24.39 -1.01
N GLY A 328 0.64 -25.72 -1.10
CA GLY A 328 -0.25 -26.71 -0.48
C GLY A 328 -1.70 -26.68 -1.00
N GLY A 329 -1.98 -25.96 -2.09
CA GLY A 329 -3.34 -25.75 -2.60
C GLY A 329 -4.09 -24.60 -1.93
N LEU A 330 -3.43 -23.80 -1.06
CA LEU A 330 -4.07 -22.67 -0.38
C LEU A 330 -4.70 -21.68 -1.37
N ARG A 331 -4.02 -21.41 -2.49
CA ARG A 331 -4.50 -20.54 -3.57
C ARG A 331 -5.80 -21.06 -4.21
N GLU A 332 -5.88 -22.37 -4.45
CA GLU A 332 -7.09 -22.98 -5.01
C GLU A 332 -8.25 -22.94 -4.00
N LEU A 333 -7.96 -23.25 -2.73
CA LEU A 333 -8.92 -23.19 -1.63
C LEU A 333 -9.50 -21.78 -1.48
N VAL A 334 -8.66 -20.74 -1.43
CA VAL A 334 -9.12 -19.36 -1.28
C VAL A 334 -9.85 -18.86 -2.54
N VAL A 335 -9.44 -19.26 -3.75
CA VAL A 335 -10.20 -18.95 -4.98
C VAL A 335 -11.58 -19.64 -4.98
N LYS A 336 -11.67 -20.87 -4.46
CA LYS A 336 -12.95 -21.59 -4.28
C LYS A 336 -13.84 -20.90 -3.24
N ASP A 337 -13.26 -20.43 -2.13
CA ASP A 337 -14.00 -19.66 -1.11
C ASP A 337 -14.47 -18.31 -1.68
N ILE A 338 -13.64 -17.56 -2.40
CA ILE A 338 -14.06 -16.31 -3.07
C ILE A 338 -15.24 -16.57 -4.02
N ARG A 339 -15.19 -17.65 -4.82
CA ARG A 339 -16.30 -18.05 -5.70
C ARG A 339 -17.58 -18.47 -4.95
N ARG A 340 -17.45 -19.04 -3.74
CA ARG A 340 -18.59 -19.45 -2.90
C ARG A 340 -19.23 -18.25 -2.18
N LEU A 341 -18.40 -17.33 -1.68
CA LEU A 341 -18.79 -16.31 -0.70
C LEU A 341 -19.12 -14.96 -1.33
N ILE A 342 -18.47 -14.60 -2.44
CA ILE A 342 -18.48 -13.23 -2.96
C ILE A 342 -19.37 -13.10 -4.19
N GLY A 343 -20.38 -12.24 -4.09
CA GLY A 343 -21.28 -11.94 -5.20
C GLY A 343 -20.55 -11.25 -6.38
N ALA A 344 -20.94 -11.60 -7.60
CA ALA A 344 -20.32 -11.08 -8.82
C ALA A 344 -20.36 -9.55 -8.93
N ASP A 345 -21.44 -8.91 -8.46
CA ASP A 345 -21.55 -7.44 -8.40
C ASP A 345 -20.59 -6.81 -7.40
N LEU A 346 -20.25 -7.52 -6.31
CA LEU A 346 -19.30 -7.03 -5.32
C LEU A 346 -17.87 -7.02 -5.90
N LEU A 347 -17.49 -8.04 -6.68
CA LEU A 347 -16.21 -8.06 -7.40
C LEU A 347 -16.07 -6.92 -8.41
N ARG A 348 -17.18 -6.41 -8.98
CA ARG A 348 -17.17 -5.21 -9.84
C ARG A 348 -16.94 -3.94 -9.04
N ALA A 349 -17.57 -3.84 -7.87
CA ALA A 349 -17.50 -2.68 -6.98
C ALA A 349 -16.24 -2.63 -6.08
N ALA A 350 -15.51 -3.74 -5.94
CA ALA A 350 -14.34 -3.86 -5.08
C ALA A 350 -13.24 -2.84 -5.43
N PRO A 351 -12.46 -2.33 -4.45
CA PRO A 351 -11.35 -1.40 -4.71
C PRO A 351 -10.30 -1.97 -5.68
N TRP A 352 -9.62 -1.10 -6.46
CA TRP A 352 -8.59 -1.53 -7.41
C TRP A 352 -7.39 -2.22 -6.72
N GLY A 353 -7.02 -1.81 -5.50
CA GLY A 353 -6.00 -2.48 -4.70
C GLY A 353 -6.39 -3.93 -4.32
N VAL A 354 -7.63 -4.15 -3.86
CA VAL A 354 -8.18 -5.49 -3.57
C VAL A 354 -8.19 -6.38 -4.83
N ILE A 355 -8.46 -5.80 -6.00
CA ILE A 355 -8.36 -6.53 -7.27
C ILE A 355 -6.90 -6.83 -7.65
N ASN A 356 -5.95 -5.91 -7.45
CA ASN A 356 -4.50 -6.17 -7.64
C ASN A 356 -4.03 -7.38 -6.82
N ASP A 357 -4.50 -7.45 -5.58
CA ASP A 357 -4.20 -8.52 -4.63
C ASP A 357 -4.74 -9.88 -5.13
N LEU A 358 -6.01 -9.93 -5.55
CA LEU A 358 -6.61 -11.12 -6.16
C LEU A 358 -5.90 -11.55 -7.45
N LEU A 359 -5.56 -10.60 -8.33
CA LEU A 359 -4.83 -10.86 -9.58
C LEU A 359 -3.46 -11.51 -9.33
N SER A 360 -2.84 -11.30 -8.17
CA SER A 360 -1.52 -11.87 -7.85
C SER A 360 -1.51 -13.40 -7.67
N GLY A 361 -2.66 -14.04 -7.41
CA GLY A 361 -2.78 -15.50 -7.31
C GLY A 361 -3.69 -16.19 -8.32
N LEU A 362 -4.35 -15.47 -9.23
CA LEU A 362 -5.11 -16.12 -10.32
C LEU A 362 -4.19 -16.68 -11.41
N SER A 363 -4.68 -17.51 -12.33
CA SER A 363 -3.94 -17.80 -13.58
C SER A 363 -3.96 -16.59 -14.52
N MET A 364 -3.01 -16.48 -15.47
CA MET A 364 -2.98 -15.35 -16.42
C MET A 364 -4.30 -15.16 -17.21
N PRO A 365 -4.95 -16.22 -17.74
CA PRO A 365 -6.27 -16.09 -18.37
C PRO A 365 -7.35 -15.61 -17.39
N SER A 366 -7.37 -16.15 -16.16
CA SER A 366 -8.36 -15.77 -15.14
C SER A 366 -8.17 -14.32 -14.67
N ALA A 367 -6.93 -13.86 -14.58
CA ALA A 367 -6.58 -12.49 -14.23
C ALA A 367 -7.03 -11.49 -15.31
N MET A 368 -6.77 -11.79 -16.59
CA MET A 368 -7.28 -11.01 -17.72
C MET A 368 -8.82 -11.02 -17.80
N GLN A 369 -9.45 -12.15 -17.53
CA GLN A 369 -10.92 -12.26 -17.44
C GLN A 369 -11.50 -11.40 -16.31
N LEU A 370 -10.88 -11.38 -15.13
CA LEU A 370 -11.30 -10.54 -14.00
C LEU A 370 -11.18 -9.04 -14.33
N LEU A 371 -10.06 -8.61 -14.92
CA LEU A 371 -9.87 -7.23 -15.37
C LEU A 371 -10.97 -6.82 -16.36
N LYS A 372 -11.22 -7.61 -17.40
CA LYS A 372 -12.27 -7.35 -18.40
C LYS A 372 -13.68 -7.39 -17.80
N PHE A 373 -13.97 -8.35 -16.93
CA PHE A 373 -15.27 -8.45 -16.26
C PHE A 373 -15.59 -7.20 -15.43
N ARG A 374 -14.58 -6.61 -14.79
CA ARG A 374 -14.72 -5.37 -14.02
C ARG A 374 -14.76 -4.12 -14.91
N SER A 375 -13.93 -4.06 -15.96
CA SER A 375 -13.86 -2.90 -16.86
C SER A 375 -15.09 -2.76 -17.78
N MET A 376 -15.76 -3.88 -18.11
CA MET A 376 -16.83 -3.97 -19.11
C MET A 376 -17.95 -2.92 -18.97
N TYR A 377 -18.29 -2.53 -17.74
CA TYR A 377 -19.40 -1.62 -17.42
C TYR A 377 -18.94 -0.17 -17.17
N LEU A 378 -17.64 0.11 -17.23
CA LEU A 378 -17.08 1.45 -17.06
C LEU A 378 -17.03 2.20 -18.42
N PRO A 379 -17.26 3.52 -18.46
CA PRO A 379 -17.37 4.27 -19.72
C PRO A 379 -16.16 4.12 -20.65
N GLU A 380 -14.95 4.08 -20.09
CA GLU A 380 -13.69 3.99 -20.85
C GLU A 380 -13.23 2.53 -21.09
N ARG A 381 -14.03 1.56 -20.64
CA ARG A 381 -13.73 0.12 -20.58
C ARG A 381 -12.34 -0.13 -19.99
N ASP A 382 -11.44 -0.78 -20.74
CA ASP A 382 -10.10 -1.13 -20.29
C ASP A 382 -9.19 0.07 -19.99
N GLY A 383 -9.57 1.29 -20.44
CA GLY A 383 -8.91 2.54 -20.04
C GLY A 383 -9.25 3.01 -18.62
N ALA A 384 -10.40 2.57 -18.08
CA ALA A 384 -10.78 2.88 -16.70
C ALA A 384 -10.00 2.05 -15.66
N ILE A 385 -9.19 1.07 -16.10
CA ILE A 385 -8.27 0.32 -15.25
C ILE A 385 -7.02 1.19 -15.02
N PRO A 386 -6.64 1.50 -13.77
CA PRO A 386 -5.44 2.27 -13.45
C PRO A 386 -4.16 1.73 -14.10
N PHE A 387 -3.29 2.64 -14.57
CA PHE A 387 -1.98 2.31 -15.14
C PHE A 387 -1.19 1.32 -14.27
N ALA A 388 -1.12 1.56 -12.95
CA ALA A 388 -0.35 0.72 -12.03
C ALA A 388 -0.83 -0.75 -11.96
N LEU A 389 -2.11 -1.01 -12.26
CA LEU A 389 -2.64 -2.38 -12.38
C LEU A 389 -2.19 -3.05 -13.69
N TRP A 390 -2.17 -2.30 -14.78
CA TRP A 390 -1.62 -2.77 -16.06
C TRP A 390 -0.10 -3.02 -15.97
N ALA A 391 0.65 -2.14 -15.30
CA ALA A 391 2.08 -2.34 -15.01
C ALA A 391 2.30 -3.54 -14.07
N SER A 392 1.45 -3.74 -13.05
CA SER A 392 1.46 -4.93 -12.18
C SER A 392 1.24 -6.22 -12.98
N PHE A 393 0.27 -6.21 -13.90
CA PHE A 393 0.00 -7.34 -14.79
C PHE A 393 1.15 -7.61 -15.77
N LEU A 394 1.78 -6.56 -16.31
CA LEU A 394 2.96 -6.66 -17.16
C LEU A 394 4.16 -7.24 -16.40
N ARG A 395 4.45 -6.73 -15.20
CA ARG A 395 5.49 -7.27 -14.29
C ARG A 395 5.31 -8.76 -14.05
N ARG A 396 4.07 -9.21 -13.97
CA ARG A 396 3.75 -10.63 -13.83
C ARG A 396 3.98 -11.42 -15.13
N CYS A 397 3.53 -10.93 -16.28
CA CYS A 397 3.81 -11.56 -17.59
C CYS A 397 5.32 -11.77 -17.76
N ALA A 398 6.10 -10.73 -17.45
CA ALA A 398 7.56 -10.72 -17.51
C ALA A 398 8.20 -11.76 -16.58
N ARG A 399 7.88 -11.72 -15.28
CA ARG A 399 8.44 -12.63 -14.27
C ARG A 399 8.09 -14.10 -14.54
N ASP A 400 6.88 -14.36 -15.03
CA ASP A 400 6.39 -15.70 -15.35
C ASP A 400 6.82 -16.14 -16.78
N HIS A 401 7.65 -15.32 -17.47
CA HIS A 401 8.22 -15.51 -18.81
C HIS A 401 7.19 -15.78 -19.94
N HIS A 402 6.02 -15.15 -19.86
CA HIS A 402 5.00 -15.19 -20.90
C HIS A 402 5.24 -14.09 -21.96
N ILE A 403 6.27 -14.27 -22.79
CA ILE A 403 6.79 -13.26 -23.73
C ILE A 403 5.69 -12.62 -24.60
N ASP A 404 4.96 -13.41 -25.39
CA ASP A 404 3.88 -12.91 -26.28
C ASP A 404 2.83 -12.06 -25.55
N GLN A 405 2.54 -12.44 -24.30
CA GLN A 405 1.52 -11.81 -23.46
C GLN A 405 2.07 -10.51 -22.85
N ALA A 406 3.34 -10.50 -22.46
CA ALA A 406 4.05 -9.30 -22.01
C ALA A 406 4.13 -8.26 -23.14
N GLU A 407 4.54 -8.66 -24.34
CA GLU A 407 4.61 -7.78 -25.51
C GLU A 407 3.24 -7.19 -25.89
N ALA A 408 2.20 -8.04 -25.95
CA ALA A 408 0.85 -7.59 -26.23
C ALA A 408 0.33 -6.56 -25.20
N VAL A 409 0.61 -6.79 -23.91
CA VAL A 409 0.25 -5.85 -22.83
C VAL A 409 1.08 -4.56 -22.92
N PHE A 410 2.39 -4.66 -23.16
CA PHE A 410 3.28 -3.50 -23.29
C PHE A 410 2.86 -2.57 -24.45
N ILE A 411 2.58 -3.14 -25.63
CA ILE A 411 2.07 -2.42 -26.80
C ILE A 411 0.69 -1.82 -26.50
N PHE A 412 -0.20 -2.57 -25.84
CA PHE A 412 -1.53 -2.08 -25.45
C PHE A 412 -1.44 -0.86 -24.53
N ILE A 413 -0.62 -0.91 -23.47
CA ILE A 413 -0.49 0.20 -22.51
C ILE A 413 0.01 1.46 -23.23
N ARG A 414 1.11 1.35 -24.00
CA ARG A 414 1.69 2.49 -24.75
C ARG A 414 0.72 3.11 -25.75
N LYS A 415 -0.12 2.32 -26.42
CA LYS A 415 -1.12 2.84 -27.38
C LYS A 415 -2.40 3.38 -26.72
N ARG A 416 -2.74 2.94 -25.50
CA ARG A 416 -4.03 3.26 -24.85
C ARG A 416 -3.96 4.42 -23.86
N PHE A 417 -2.81 4.64 -23.23
CA PHE A 417 -2.60 5.61 -22.16
C PHE A 417 -1.61 6.70 -22.58
N GLN A 418 -1.84 7.93 -22.14
CA GLN A 418 -0.83 8.99 -22.20
C GLN A 418 0.13 8.78 -21.03
N LEU A 419 1.34 8.31 -21.33
CA LEU A 419 2.34 7.97 -20.32
C LEU A 419 3.18 9.20 -19.93
N THR A 420 3.60 9.27 -18.67
CA THR A 420 4.72 10.12 -18.26
C THR A 420 6.06 9.47 -18.65
N SER A 421 7.15 10.24 -18.63
CA SER A 421 8.51 9.73 -18.81
C SER A 421 8.85 8.60 -17.82
N GLU A 422 8.50 8.79 -16.55
CA GLU A 422 8.67 7.80 -15.46
C GLU A 422 7.86 6.53 -15.71
N GLN A 423 6.58 6.66 -16.08
CA GLN A 423 5.72 5.50 -16.38
C GLN A 423 6.25 4.70 -17.57
N LYS A 424 6.72 5.38 -18.62
CA LYS A 424 7.34 4.69 -19.76
C LYS A 424 8.66 4.05 -19.38
N ALA A 425 9.50 4.71 -18.56
CA ALA A 425 10.74 4.13 -18.04
C ALA A 425 10.47 2.84 -17.27
N GLU A 426 9.46 2.82 -16.39
CA GLU A 426 9.02 1.63 -15.66
C GLU A 426 8.65 0.49 -16.64
N LEU A 427 7.78 0.74 -17.62
CA LEU A 427 7.38 -0.30 -18.58
C LEU A 427 8.56 -0.88 -19.37
N VAL A 428 9.50 -0.03 -19.79
CA VAL A 428 10.70 -0.44 -20.53
C VAL A 428 11.61 -1.30 -19.64
N GLU A 429 11.84 -0.88 -18.40
CA GLU A 429 12.65 -1.62 -17.42
C GLU A 429 12.04 -2.99 -17.09
N ILE A 430 10.70 -3.09 -17.02
CA ILE A 430 10.00 -4.36 -16.83
C ILE A 430 10.26 -5.32 -18.00
N MET A 431 10.17 -4.84 -19.24
CA MET A 431 10.41 -5.65 -20.44
C MET A 431 11.89 -6.03 -20.59
N MET A 432 12.83 -5.10 -20.36
CA MET A 432 14.26 -5.40 -20.36
C MET A 432 14.61 -6.44 -19.30
N ARG A 433 14.01 -6.36 -18.11
CA ARG A 433 14.22 -7.33 -17.03
C ARG A 433 13.73 -8.73 -17.42
N MET A 434 12.62 -8.87 -18.14
CA MET A 434 12.16 -10.18 -18.66
C MET A 434 13.25 -10.88 -19.47
N PHE A 435 13.84 -10.17 -20.44
CA PHE A 435 14.88 -10.73 -21.31
C PHE A 435 16.21 -10.95 -20.58
N ALA A 436 16.55 -10.10 -19.61
CA ALA A 436 17.75 -10.23 -18.79
C ALA A 436 17.69 -11.38 -17.76
N THR A 437 16.50 -11.85 -17.35
CA THR A 437 16.34 -12.93 -16.35
C THR A 437 16.03 -14.31 -16.93
N LEU A 438 16.02 -14.45 -18.26
CA LEU A 438 15.92 -15.75 -18.92
C LEU A 438 17.12 -16.66 -18.55
N PRO A 439 16.96 -18.00 -18.55
CA PRO A 439 18.06 -18.94 -18.26
C PRO A 439 19.28 -18.79 -19.19
N GLN A 440 19.04 -18.27 -20.39
CA GLN A 440 20.05 -17.64 -21.24
C GLN A 440 19.52 -16.22 -21.50
N GLY A 441 20.22 -15.20 -21.00
CA GLY A 441 19.81 -13.80 -21.18
C GLY A 441 19.76 -13.44 -22.66
N ASP A 442 18.69 -12.77 -23.08
CA ASP A 442 18.54 -12.30 -24.46
C ASP A 442 19.01 -10.85 -24.58
N PHE A 443 20.32 -10.69 -24.75
CA PHE A 443 20.96 -9.40 -25.01
C PHE A 443 20.36 -8.68 -26.22
N THR A 444 19.97 -9.41 -27.26
CA THR A 444 19.50 -8.81 -28.52
C THR A 444 18.15 -8.14 -28.33
N SER A 445 17.20 -8.83 -27.68
CA SER A 445 15.88 -8.27 -27.39
C SER A 445 15.93 -7.17 -26.33
N ALA A 446 16.77 -7.31 -25.31
CA ALA A 446 16.99 -6.26 -24.31
C ALA A 446 17.60 -4.98 -24.92
N MET A 447 18.60 -5.13 -25.78
CA MET A 447 19.24 -4.02 -26.50
C MET A 447 18.29 -3.39 -27.54
N ALA A 448 17.47 -4.19 -28.23
CA ALA A 448 16.46 -3.67 -29.15
C ALA A 448 15.45 -2.73 -28.45
N LEU A 449 14.94 -3.14 -27.27
CA LEU A 449 14.07 -2.30 -26.44
C LEU A 449 14.77 -1.01 -25.98
N PHE A 450 16.03 -1.09 -25.56
CA PHE A 450 16.81 0.07 -25.15
C PHE A 450 17.01 1.07 -26.30
N VAL A 451 17.47 0.59 -27.46
CA VAL A 451 17.67 1.42 -28.65
C VAL A 451 16.36 2.03 -29.13
N GLU A 452 15.25 1.27 -29.18
CA GLU A 452 13.97 1.80 -29.64
C GLU A 452 13.39 2.83 -28.67
N HIS A 453 13.35 2.55 -27.37
CA HIS A 453 12.56 3.34 -26.42
C HIS A 453 13.33 4.37 -25.61
N VAL A 454 14.62 4.12 -25.36
CA VAL A 454 15.52 4.99 -24.58
C VAL A 454 16.40 5.86 -25.47
N LEU A 455 16.86 5.38 -26.64
CA LEU A 455 17.71 6.18 -27.54
C LEU A 455 16.95 6.84 -28.71
N ARG A 456 16.01 6.12 -29.35
CA ARG A 456 15.32 6.63 -30.56
C ARG A 456 13.98 7.32 -30.30
N HIS A 457 13.28 6.93 -29.23
CA HIS A 457 11.97 7.43 -28.80
C HIS A 457 10.87 7.42 -29.89
N PRO A 458 9.92 6.47 -29.88
CA PRO A 458 8.87 6.40 -30.90
C PRO A 458 7.95 7.63 -30.89
N ASN A 459 7.54 8.07 -32.07
CA ASN A 459 6.69 9.27 -32.25
C ASN A 459 5.41 9.21 -31.40
N GLY A 460 5.25 10.16 -30.49
CA GLY A 460 4.11 10.27 -29.58
C GLY A 460 4.35 9.72 -28.17
N ASP A 461 5.43 8.96 -27.95
CA ASP A 461 5.85 8.54 -26.61
C ASP A 461 6.67 9.65 -25.91
N PRO A 462 6.63 9.74 -24.56
CA PRO A 462 7.56 10.59 -23.81
C PRO A 462 9.02 10.11 -23.96
N SER A 463 9.98 11.00 -23.73
CA SER A 463 11.40 10.64 -23.64
C SER A 463 11.68 9.90 -22.32
N VAL A 464 12.64 8.97 -22.37
CA VAL A 464 13.14 8.19 -21.24
C VAL A 464 14.62 8.49 -21.13
N ARG A 465 15.11 8.85 -19.94
CA ARG A 465 16.55 9.01 -19.72
C ARG A 465 17.18 7.64 -19.45
N PRO A 466 18.40 7.35 -19.96
CA PRO A 466 19.17 6.19 -19.52
C PRO A 466 19.38 6.22 -18.00
N SER A 467 19.38 5.05 -17.36
CA SER A 467 19.58 4.90 -15.92
C SER A 467 20.50 3.73 -15.61
N ALA A 468 21.14 3.75 -14.44
CA ALA A 468 22.02 2.67 -13.98
C ALA A 468 21.28 1.31 -13.96
N ALA A 469 20.01 1.30 -13.55
CA ALA A 469 19.17 0.10 -13.57
C ALA A 469 19.01 -0.49 -14.99
N MET A 470 18.81 0.34 -16.02
CA MET A 470 18.68 -0.14 -17.40
C MET A 470 20.00 -0.70 -17.95
N TYR A 471 21.14 -0.05 -17.66
CA TYR A 471 22.45 -0.57 -18.04
C TYR A 471 22.82 -1.85 -17.28
N ASN A 472 22.52 -1.94 -15.98
CA ASN A 472 22.71 -3.16 -15.19
C ASN A 472 21.90 -4.34 -15.76
N LEU A 473 20.70 -4.11 -16.30
CA LEU A 473 19.93 -5.14 -17.00
C LEU A 473 20.56 -5.55 -18.34
N LEU A 474 21.08 -4.61 -19.14
CA LEU A 474 21.80 -4.93 -20.39
C LEU A 474 23.08 -5.73 -20.12
N ILE A 475 23.86 -5.34 -19.10
CA ILE A 475 25.07 -6.05 -18.68
C ILE A 475 24.73 -7.47 -18.23
N ARG A 476 23.67 -7.65 -17.41
CA ARG A 476 23.20 -9.00 -17.00
C ARG A 476 22.65 -9.83 -18.16
N ALA A 477 22.06 -9.22 -19.17
CA ALA A 477 21.57 -9.90 -20.37
C ALA A 477 22.68 -10.30 -21.34
N ALA A 478 23.90 -9.76 -21.19
CA ALA A 478 24.98 -9.88 -22.17
C ALA A 478 25.40 -11.34 -22.43
N ASP A 479 25.49 -11.69 -23.72
CA ASP A 479 25.87 -13.04 -24.17
C ASP A 479 27.36 -13.38 -23.96
N SER A 480 28.17 -12.35 -23.71
CA SER A 480 29.62 -12.36 -23.69
C SER A 480 30.19 -11.24 -22.82
N ARG A 481 31.38 -11.48 -22.24
CA ARG A 481 32.11 -10.48 -21.43
C ARG A 481 32.45 -9.21 -22.23
N ASN A 482 32.66 -9.34 -23.54
CA ASN A 482 32.94 -8.20 -24.41
C ASN A 482 31.69 -7.31 -24.58
N ALA A 483 30.51 -7.90 -24.79
CA ALA A 483 29.25 -7.15 -24.83
C ALA A 483 28.96 -6.44 -23.49
N ALA A 484 29.16 -7.14 -22.37
CA ALA A 484 29.04 -6.56 -21.02
C ALA A 484 29.99 -5.36 -20.81
N MET A 485 31.27 -5.51 -21.17
CA MET A 485 32.28 -4.45 -21.03
C MET A 485 32.01 -3.26 -21.95
N MET A 486 31.57 -3.48 -23.19
CA MET A 486 31.21 -2.40 -24.11
C MET A 486 29.96 -1.64 -23.62
N THR A 487 28.97 -2.34 -23.09
CA THR A 487 27.76 -1.73 -22.47
C THR A 487 28.13 -0.90 -21.24
N PHE A 488 29.05 -1.39 -20.41
CA PHE A 488 29.59 -0.65 -19.27
C PHE A 488 30.30 0.64 -19.71
N LEU A 489 31.19 0.57 -20.70
CA LEU A 489 31.89 1.75 -21.23
C LEU A 489 30.93 2.77 -21.88
N GLU A 490 29.85 2.32 -22.50
CA GLU A 490 28.78 3.18 -23.00
C GLU A 490 28.04 3.89 -21.86
N ALA A 491 27.70 3.18 -20.77
CA ALA A 491 27.09 3.78 -19.58
C ALA A 491 27.97 4.89 -18.98
N CYS A 492 29.29 4.65 -18.89
CA CYS A 492 30.27 5.65 -18.48
C CYS A 492 30.26 6.88 -19.42
N ALA A 493 30.25 6.66 -20.74
CA ALA A 493 30.24 7.72 -21.74
C ALA A 493 28.91 8.51 -21.76
N ALA A 494 27.80 7.87 -21.40
CA ALA A 494 26.49 8.49 -21.23
C ALA A 494 26.36 9.29 -19.93
N GLY A 495 27.37 9.27 -19.05
CA GLY A 495 27.37 10.00 -17.78
C GLY A 495 26.40 9.43 -16.73
N VAL A 496 26.19 8.11 -16.75
CA VAL A 496 25.37 7.43 -15.73
C VAL A 496 26.22 7.04 -14.52
N ASP A 497 25.71 7.36 -13.32
CA ASP A 497 26.36 7.00 -12.06
C ASP A 497 26.48 5.47 -11.92
N ILE A 498 27.71 5.01 -11.71
CA ILE A 498 28.06 3.58 -11.60
C ILE A 498 27.93 3.17 -10.15
N ASN A 499 27.08 2.18 -9.85
CA ASN A 499 26.93 1.63 -8.50
C ASN A 499 27.69 0.30 -8.36
N ASP A 500 27.83 -0.18 -7.11
CA ASP A 500 28.53 -1.44 -6.82
C ASP A 500 27.90 -2.62 -7.58
N GLU A 501 26.56 -2.64 -7.72
CA GLU A 501 25.83 -3.64 -8.51
C GLU A 501 26.23 -3.65 -10.00
N THR A 502 26.65 -2.51 -10.56
CA THR A 502 27.16 -2.43 -11.94
C THR A 502 28.48 -3.18 -12.06
N PHE A 503 29.41 -2.97 -11.12
CA PHE A 503 30.69 -3.67 -11.09
C PHE A 503 30.51 -5.17 -10.86
N GLU A 504 29.64 -5.55 -9.93
CA GLU A 504 29.28 -6.96 -9.69
C GLU A 504 28.66 -7.60 -10.93
N ALA A 505 27.76 -6.91 -11.63
CA ALA A 505 27.16 -7.41 -12.86
C ALA A 505 28.22 -7.67 -13.95
N VAL A 506 29.15 -6.73 -14.18
CA VAL A 506 30.24 -6.91 -15.18
C VAL A 506 31.17 -8.07 -14.80
N MET A 507 31.50 -8.22 -13.53
CA MET A 507 32.38 -9.30 -13.03
C MET A 507 31.68 -10.67 -12.96
N GLY A 508 30.36 -10.68 -12.76
CA GLY A 508 29.52 -11.89 -12.62
C GLY A 508 29.12 -12.57 -13.94
N CYS A 509 29.38 -11.96 -15.10
CA CYS A 509 29.01 -12.42 -16.46
C CYS A 509 29.66 -13.75 -16.95
N HIS A 510 30.05 -14.65 -16.05
CA HIS A 510 30.65 -15.94 -16.39
C HIS A 510 29.60 -17.05 -16.57
N ARG A 511 29.67 -17.81 -17.68
CA ARG A 511 28.79 -18.97 -17.95
C ARG A 511 28.95 -20.16 -16.97
N HIS A 512 29.84 -20.07 -15.99
CA HIS A 512 30.20 -21.16 -15.08
C HIS A 512 29.91 -20.88 -13.60
N THR A 513 29.50 -19.67 -13.21
CA THR A 513 29.15 -19.35 -11.81
C THR A 513 27.92 -20.12 -11.33
N SER A 514 26.95 -20.38 -12.21
CA SER A 514 25.79 -21.23 -11.92
C SER A 514 26.17 -22.70 -11.67
N LEU A 515 27.13 -23.24 -12.44
CA LEU A 515 27.66 -24.58 -12.21
C LEU A 515 28.52 -24.66 -10.94
N ALA A 516 29.30 -23.63 -10.64
CA ALA A 516 30.10 -23.54 -9.42
C ALA A 516 29.25 -23.39 -8.14
N SER A 517 28.07 -22.75 -8.23
CA SER A 517 27.11 -22.69 -7.12
C SER A 517 26.36 -24.01 -6.91
N LEU A 518 26.19 -24.81 -7.97
CA LEU A 518 25.60 -26.16 -7.90
C LEU A 518 26.57 -27.20 -7.32
N THR A 519 27.86 -27.15 -7.65
CA THR A 519 28.85 -28.15 -7.18
C THR A 519 29.28 -27.98 -5.72
N ARG A 520 28.98 -26.85 -5.07
CA ARG A 520 29.17 -26.66 -3.62
C ARG A 520 28.03 -27.24 -2.75
N LYS A 521 26.98 -27.85 -3.34
CA LYS A 521 25.75 -28.27 -2.64
C LYS A 521 25.70 -29.74 -2.18
N LEU A 522 26.79 -30.26 -1.61
CA LEU A 522 26.83 -31.60 -0.97
C LEU A 522 27.81 -31.59 0.22
N PRO A 523 27.63 -32.37 1.30
CA PRO A 523 26.46 -33.15 1.78
C PRO A 523 25.83 -32.44 3.03
N HIS A 524 25.10 -32.99 4.03
CA HIS A 524 24.70 -34.35 4.47
C HIS A 524 23.28 -34.33 5.07
N ASP A 525 22.73 -35.53 5.34
CA ASP A 525 21.62 -35.92 6.23
C ASP A 525 20.86 -34.84 7.03
N TYR A 526 19.52 -34.83 6.89
CA TYR A 526 18.62 -34.18 7.85
C TYR A 526 17.36 -35.02 8.11
N HIS A 527 17.06 -35.26 9.38
CA HIS A 527 15.83 -35.93 9.82
C HIS A 527 14.63 -34.95 9.85
N ALA A 528 13.44 -35.51 9.64
CA ALA A 528 12.20 -34.76 9.40
C ALA A 528 11.83 -33.78 10.51
N SER A 529 11.33 -32.61 10.10
CA SER A 529 10.62 -31.67 10.96
C SER A 529 9.15 -32.09 11.02
N LYS A 530 8.46 -31.87 12.16
CA LYS A 530 6.99 -32.05 12.25
C LYS A 530 6.19 -31.21 11.24
N LEU A 531 6.82 -30.23 10.59
CA LEU A 531 6.21 -29.46 9.50
C LEU A 531 6.13 -30.25 8.18
N ASP A 532 7.02 -31.22 7.96
CA ASP A 532 7.02 -32.08 6.77
C ASP A 532 5.80 -33.02 6.74
N GLU A 533 5.19 -33.30 7.90
CA GLU A 533 3.92 -34.05 8.02
C GLU A 533 2.69 -33.21 7.65
N GLN A 534 2.79 -31.88 7.74
CA GLN A 534 1.69 -30.94 7.46
C GLN A 534 1.70 -30.39 6.03
N LEU A 535 2.85 -30.43 5.38
CA LEU A 535 3.04 -29.97 4.00
C LEU A 535 3.01 -31.17 3.05
N HIS A 536 2.02 -31.24 2.16
CA HIS A 536 2.04 -32.16 1.02
C HIS A 536 3.04 -31.72 -0.05
N ILE A 537 4.33 -31.53 0.32
CA ILE A 537 5.39 -31.42 -0.68
C ILE A 537 5.69 -32.85 -1.14
N PRO A 538 5.50 -33.18 -2.43
CA PRO A 538 5.69 -34.53 -2.93
C PRO A 538 7.10 -35.05 -2.64
N THR A 539 7.20 -36.32 -2.20
CA THR A 539 8.46 -36.93 -1.75
C THR A 539 9.51 -37.07 -2.86
N ASN A 540 9.10 -36.92 -4.12
CA ASN A 540 9.95 -36.88 -5.31
C ASN A 540 10.55 -35.49 -5.61
N VAL A 541 10.25 -34.45 -4.82
CA VAL A 541 10.90 -33.12 -4.93
C VAL A 541 12.21 -33.12 -4.14
N ASP A 542 13.24 -32.45 -4.65
CA ASP A 542 14.55 -32.28 -4.00
C ASP A 542 14.42 -31.78 -2.54
N ALA A 543 15.22 -32.34 -1.62
CA ALA A 543 15.26 -31.94 -0.22
C ALA A 543 15.72 -30.48 -0.02
N HIS A 544 16.57 -29.95 -0.90
CA HIS A 544 16.97 -28.54 -0.89
C HIS A 544 15.82 -27.62 -1.32
N LEU A 545 15.08 -27.98 -2.36
CA LEU A 545 13.88 -27.24 -2.76
C LEU A 545 12.81 -27.27 -1.65
N ARG A 546 12.63 -28.41 -0.99
CA ARG A 546 11.80 -28.54 0.23
C ARG A 546 12.24 -27.58 1.33
N ARG A 547 13.55 -27.48 1.62
CA ARG A 547 14.09 -26.55 2.62
C ARG A 547 13.91 -25.08 2.21
N GLU A 548 14.15 -24.72 0.95
CA GLU A 548 13.95 -23.36 0.45
C GLU A 548 12.48 -22.95 0.52
N GLU A 549 11.55 -23.82 0.11
CA GLU A 549 10.12 -23.54 0.23
C GLU A 549 9.65 -23.52 1.68
N ALA A 550 10.14 -24.39 2.57
CA ALA A 550 9.85 -24.34 4.00
C ALA A 550 10.40 -23.08 4.71
N MET A 551 11.51 -22.51 4.24
CA MET A 551 12.03 -21.23 4.74
C MET A 551 11.22 -20.04 4.20
N ARG A 552 10.83 -20.06 2.91
CA ARG A 552 9.91 -19.08 2.32
C ARG A 552 8.54 -19.08 3.01
N LEU A 553 7.97 -20.25 3.31
CA LEU A 553 6.70 -20.40 4.04
C LEU A 553 6.72 -19.74 5.43
N ARG A 554 7.89 -19.67 6.06
CA ARG A 554 8.11 -19.05 7.39
C ARG A 554 8.45 -17.56 7.34
N GLY A 555 8.41 -16.92 6.16
CA GLY A 555 8.85 -15.53 5.97
C GLY A 555 10.31 -15.28 6.37
N LYS A 556 11.15 -16.32 6.41
CA LYS A 556 12.57 -16.19 6.79
C LYS A 556 13.37 -15.84 5.55
N GLN A 557 14.17 -14.78 5.65
CA GLN A 557 15.15 -14.43 4.62
C GLN A 557 16.03 -15.64 4.29
N LEU A 558 16.20 -15.87 3.00
CA LEU A 558 17.07 -16.93 2.49
C LEU A 558 18.50 -16.38 2.53
N VAL A 559 19.18 -16.66 3.64
CA VAL A 559 20.63 -16.50 3.74
C VAL A 559 21.25 -17.64 2.94
N ASP A 560 21.84 -17.33 1.78
CA ASP A 560 22.74 -18.28 1.12
C ASP A 560 23.97 -18.48 2.02
N SER A 561 24.57 -19.64 1.93
CA SER A 561 25.87 -20.01 2.49
C SER A 561 27.05 -19.05 2.17
N THR A 562 26.85 -18.05 1.31
CA THR A 562 27.75 -16.89 1.09
C THR A 562 27.56 -15.73 2.08
N GLY A 563 26.46 -15.72 2.84
CA GLY A 563 26.04 -14.63 3.72
C GLY A 563 25.11 -13.60 3.06
N GLU A 564 24.80 -13.75 1.76
CA GLU A 564 23.86 -12.89 1.06
C GLU A 564 22.40 -13.20 1.40
N VAL A 565 21.62 -12.13 1.54
CA VAL A 565 20.25 -12.14 2.07
C VAL A 565 19.29 -11.82 0.93
N ASN A 566 18.50 -12.80 0.49
CA ASN A 566 17.38 -12.61 -0.45
C ASN A 566 16.07 -12.20 0.26
#